data_AF-A0A0S8HL62-F1
#
_entry.id   AF-A0A0S8HL62-F1
#
_cell.length_a   1.000
_cell.length_b   1.000
_cell.length_c   1.000
_cell.angle_alpha   90.00
_cell.angle_beta   90.00
_cell.angle_gamma   90.00
#
_symmetry.space_group_name_H-M   'P 1'
#
loop_
_entity.id
_entity.type
_entity.pdbx_description
1 polymer ?
#
loop_
_entity_poly.entity_id
_entity_poly.type
_entity_poly.pdbx_seq_one_letter_code
_entity_poly.pdbx_strand_id
1 'polypeptide(L)' 'MLCQYVCKYEVFEVGQERSALDYLMPRAAKLENCRVCRLCESHCPDMALVVVAKKKGKGKE' A
#
# COMPACT_ATOMS: atom_id res chain seq x y z
N MET A 1 -8.96 -6.38 2.24
CA MET A 1 -9.65 -5.61 1.17
C MET A 1 -9.78 -4.09 1.43
N LEU A 2 -9.68 -3.57 2.66
CA LEU A 2 -9.92 -2.14 2.93
C LEU A 2 -8.98 -1.18 2.18
N CYS A 3 -7.71 -1.55 1.99
CA CYS A 3 -6.68 -0.70 1.39
C CYS A 3 -7.03 -0.25 -0.04
N GLN A 4 -7.73 -1.10 -0.81
CA GLN A 4 -8.20 -0.78 -2.16
C GLN A 4 -9.31 0.28 -2.12
N TYR A 5 -10.25 0.17 -1.17
CA TYR A 5 -11.34 1.13 -1.02
C TYR A 5 -10.87 2.48 -0.45
N VAL A 6 -9.86 2.47 0.42
CA VAL A 6 -9.31 3.69 1.03
C VAL A 6 -8.41 4.44 0.04
N CYS A 7 -7.71 3.73 -0.83
CA CYS A 7 -6.76 4.34 -1.75
C CYS A 7 -7.46 4.98 -2.96
N LYS A 8 -7.68 6.31 -2.89
CA LYS A 8 -8.22 7.12 -4.01
C LYS A 8 -7.35 7.14 -5.28
N TYR A 9 -6.13 6.63 -5.22
CA TYR A 9 -5.16 6.62 -6.32
C TYR A 9 -5.00 5.24 -6.96
N GLU A 10 -5.86 4.28 -6.58
CA GLU A 10 -5.92 2.95 -7.20
C GLU A 10 -4.55 2.24 -7.24
N VAL A 11 -3.75 2.43 -6.18
CA VAL A 11 -2.41 1.84 -6.04
C VAL A 11 -2.48 0.32 -5.92
N PHE A 12 -3.57 -0.17 -5.34
CA PHE A 12 -3.79 -1.57 -5.00
C PHE A 12 -4.73 -2.24 -6.00
N GLU A 13 -4.37 -3.44 -6.44
CA GLU A 13 -5.22 -4.34 -7.21
C GLU A 13 -5.67 -5.54 -6.36
N VAL A 14 -6.71 -6.25 -6.82
CA VAL A 14 -7.18 -7.47 -6.16
C VAL A 14 -6.09 -8.53 -6.29
N GLY A 15 -5.36 -8.77 -5.21
CA GLY A 15 -4.38 -9.84 -5.14
C GLY A 15 -5.08 -11.18 -4.99
N GLN A 16 -4.57 -12.20 -5.67
CA GLN A 16 -5.00 -13.60 -5.44
C GLN A 16 -4.25 -14.25 -4.28
N GLU A 17 -3.30 -13.51 -3.68
CA GLU A 17 -2.46 -14.00 -2.60
C GLU A 17 -3.21 -13.92 -1.27
N ARG A 18 -3.25 -15.06 -0.56
CA ARG A 18 -3.84 -15.16 0.77
C ARG A 18 -2.75 -15.00 1.81
N SER A 19 -3.02 -14.15 2.81
CA SER A 19 -2.15 -14.03 3.99
C SER A 19 -2.22 -15.31 4.83
N ALA A 20 -1.30 -15.46 5.78
CA ALA A 20 -1.24 -16.61 6.70
C ALA A 20 -2.54 -16.84 7.51
N LEU A 21 -3.36 -15.80 7.66
CA LEU A 21 -4.68 -15.84 8.31
C LEU A 21 -5.84 -16.01 7.30
N ASP A 22 -5.55 -16.53 6.10
CA ASP A 22 -6.47 -16.78 4.97
C ASP A 22 -7.18 -15.53 4.39
N TYR A 23 -6.73 -14.32 4.74
CA TYR A 23 -7.26 -13.08 4.17
C TYR A 23 -6.74 -12.84 2.75
N LEU A 24 -7.64 -12.47 1.82
CA LEU A 24 -7.29 -11.93 0.50
C LEU A 24 -6.56 -10.59 0.64
N MET A 25 -5.25 -10.62 0.35
CA MET A 25 -4.39 -9.45 0.42
C MET A 25 -4.40 -8.69 -0.90
N PRO A 26 -4.63 -7.36 -0.88
CA PRO A 26 -4.49 -6.56 -2.08
C PRO A 26 -3.01 -6.49 -2.51
N ARG A 27 -2.76 -6.55 -3.81
CA ARG A 27 -1.41 -6.42 -4.37
C ARG A 27 -1.11 -4.95 -4.71
N ALA A 28 0.00 -4.42 -4.22
CA ALA A 28 0.47 -3.09 -4.61
C ALA A 28 1.07 -3.16 -6.02
N ALA A 29 0.26 -2.84 -7.04
CA ALA A 29 0.67 -2.92 -8.45
C ALA A 29 1.10 -1.56 -9.01
N LYS A 30 0.43 -0.48 -8.62
CA LYS A 30 0.63 0.88 -9.16
C LYS A 30 1.28 1.81 -8.14
N LEU A 31 2.44 1.41 -7.63
CA LEU A 31 3.19 2.21 -6.63
C LEU A 31 3.58 3.60 -7.16
N GLU A 32 3.69 3.78 -8.46
CA GLU A 32 3.91 5.08 -9.12
C GLU A 32 2.80 6.10 -8.87
N ASN A 33 1.56 5.64 -8.67
CA ASN A 33 0.42 6.50 -8.36
C ASN A 33 0.35 6.86 -6.88
N CYS A 34 1.18 6.24 -6.03
CA CYS A 34 1.16 6.47 -4.60
C CYS A 34 1.66 7.88 -4.27
N ARG A 35 0.75 8.71 -3.75
CA ARG A 35 1.05 10.06 -3.24
C ARG A 35 1.58 10.07 -1.80
N VAL A 36 1.88 8.91 -1.22
CA VAL A 36 2.38 8.77 0.15
C VAL A 36 1.44 9.46 1.17
N CYS A 37 0.13 9.38 0.93
CA CYS A 37 -0.88 10.02 1.77
C CYS A 37 -1.11 9.33 3.12
N ARG A 38 -0.55 8.12 3.30
CA ARG A 38 -0.66 7.27 4.51
C ARG A 38 -2.09 6.87 4.91
N LEU A 39 -3.11 7.21 4.11
CA LEU A 39 -4.50 6.83 4.38
C LEU A 39 -4.68 5.32 4.50
N CYS A 40 -4.06 4.54 3.60
CA CYS A 40 -4.14 3.09 3.65
C CYS A 40 -3.51 2.50 4.92
N GLU A 41 -2.49 3.14 5.50
CA GLU A 41 -1.87 2.74 6.77
C GLU A 41 -2.77 3.10 7.95
N SER A 42 -3.26 4.34 8.01
CA SER A 42 -4.14 4.81 9.09
C SER A 42 -5.47 4.06 9.18
N HIS A 43 -6.02 3.62 8.05
CA HIS A 43 -7.28 2.89 7.99
C HIS A 43 -7.09 1.37 7.92
N CYS A 44 -5.86 0.84 7.98
CA CYS A 44 -5.66 -0.59 7.98
C CYS A 44 -6.01 -1.15 9.38
N PRO A 45 -7.07 -1.97 9.52
CA PRO A 45 -7.49 -2.48 10.82
C PRO A 45 -6.44 -3.39 11.47
N ASP A 46 -5.58 -4.00 10.66
CA ASP A 46 -4.55 -4.95 11.08
C ASP A 46 -3.14 -4.33 11.10
N MET A 47 -3.00 -3.03 10.78
CA MET A 47 -1.69 -2.39 10.55
C MET A 47 -0.77 -3.19 9.61
N ALA A 48 -1.35 -3.96 8.68
CA ALA A 48 -0.63 -4.91 7.83
C ALA A 48 0.23 -4.26 6.73
N LEU A 49 0.29 -2.93 6.67
CA LEU A 49 1.08 -2.20 5.69
C LEU A 49 1.68 -0.92 6.29
N VAL A 50 2.88 -0.57 5.81
CA VAL A 50 3.59 0.67 6.18
C VAL A 50 3.91 1.47 4.93
N VAL A 51 3.59 2.76 4.94
CA VAL A 51 3.84 3.65 3.79
C VAL A 51 5.16 4.41 3.99
N VAL A 52 6.20 3.92 3.30
CA VAL A 52 7.55 4.52 3.37
C VAL A 52 7.78 5.47 2.21
N ALA A 53 8.01 6.76 2.52
CA ALA A 53 8.43 7.75 1.52
C ALA A 53 9.91 7.55 1.20
N LYS A 54 10.26 7.02 0.02
CA LYS A 54 11.64 7.14 -0.45
C LYS A 54 11.88 8.58 -0.90
N LYS A 55 12.63 9.34 -0.09
CA LYS A 55 13.31 10.55 -0.60
C LYS A 55 14.27 10.08 -1.70
N LYS A 56 14.07 10.54 -2.94
CA LYS A 56 15.14 10.53 -3.95
C LYS A 56 16.23 11.47 -3.43
N GLY A 57 17.14 10.92 -2.63
CA GLY A 57 18.42 11.55 -2.37
C GLY A 57 19.14 11.67 -3.71
N LYS A 58 19.40 12.92 -4.12
CA LYS A 58 20.54 13.24 -4.98
C LYS A 58 21.77 12.54 -4.42
N GLY A 59 22.56 11.94 -5.31
CA GLY A 59 23.69 11.09 -4.93
C GLY A 59 24.87 11.81 -4.28
N LYS A 60 25.85 10.97 -3.95
CA LYS A 60 27.31 11.17 -3.87
C LYS A 60 27.80 12.32 -2.97
N GLU A 61 28.49 11.95 -1.89
CA GLU A 61 29.90 12.30 -1.68
C GLU A 61 30.58 11.21 -0.83
#